data_AF-A0A1F8LX83-F1
#
_entry.id   AF-A0A1F8LX83-F1
#
_cell.length_a   1.000
_cell.length_b   1.000
_cell.length_c   1.000
_cell.angle_alpha   90.00
_cell.angle_beta   90.00
_cell.angle_gamma   90.00
#
_symmetry.space_group_name_H-M   'P 1'
#
loop_
_entity.id
_entity.type
_entity.pdbx_description
1 polymer ?
#
loop_
_entity_poly.entity_id
_entity_poly.type
_entity_poly.pdbx_seq_one_letter_code
_entity_poly.pdbx_strand_id
1 'polypeptide(L)' 'MANFNSEHKSILGEMVLIHPQVREVKMFGYPAYYVGKKLCICLYEQGIGVKVPENIAENLLNSDSNVVLFQPLG' A
#
# COMPACT_ATOMS: atom_id res chain seq x y z
N MET A 1 13.35 -2.01 -13.31
CA MET A 1 11.91 -2.25 -13.09
C MET A 1 11.72 -2.36 -11.59
N ALA A 2 10.66 -1.77 -11.01
CA ALA A 2 10.47 -1.82 -9.55
C ALA A 2 10.41 -3.28 -9.08
N ASN A 3 11.23 -3.65 -8.09
CA ASN A 3 11.27 -4.99 -7.53
C ASN A 3 10.28 -5.05 -6.35
N PHE A 4 9.19 -5.79 -6.52
CA PHE A 4 8.18 -5.94 -5.48
C PHE A 4 7.68 -7.37 -5.39
N ASN A 5 7.08 -7.71 -4.26
CA ASN A 5 6.51 -9.04 -4.06
C ASN A 5 5.28 -9.25 -4.98
N SER A 6 5.41 -10.19 -5.93
CA SER A 6 4.35 -10.49 -6.91
C SER A 6 3.13 -11.18 -6.31
N GLU A 7 3.29 -11.93 -5.23
CA GLU A 7 2.19 -12.57 -4.51
C GLU A 7 1.35 -11.51 -3.79
N HIS A 8 1.98 -10.55 -3.11
CA HIS A 8 1.29 -9.40 -2.54
C HIS A 8 0.50 -8.64 -3.60
N LYS A 9 1.04 -8.50 -4.82
CA LYS A 9 0.34 -7.82 -5.91
C LYS A 9 -0.94 -8.57 -6.30
N SER A 10 -0.86 -9.89 -6.47
CA SER A 10 -2.00 -10.71 -6.86
C SER A 10 -3.11 -10.64 -5.83
N ILE A 11 -2.77 -10.91 -4.57
CA ILE A 11 -3.73 -10.95 -3.46
C ILE A 11 -4.37 -9.56 -3.26
N LEU A 12 -3.57 -8.49 -3.27
CA LEU A 12 -4.12 -7.14 -3.14
C LEU A 12 -5.06 -6.80 -4.30
N GLY A 13 -4.67 -7.13 -5.54
CA GLY A 13 -5.51 -6.93 -6.71
C GLY A 13 -6.88 -7.60 -6.56
N GLU A 14 -6.90 -8.86 -6.16
CA GLU A 14 -8.13 -9.62 -5.91
C GLU A 14 -8.99 -8.99 -4.80
N MET A 15 -8.38 -8.45 -3.75
CA MET A 15 -9.11 -7.84 -2.62
C MET A 15 -9.69 -6.46 -2.93
N VAL A 16 -8.97 -5.62 -3.69
CA VAL A 16 -9.31 -4.20 -3.81
C VAL A 16 -9.99 -3.85 -5.13
N LEU A 17 -9.69 -4.57 -6.22
CA LEU A 17 -10.25 -4.27 -7.53
C LEU A 17 -11.70 -4.71 -7.69
N ILE A 18 -12.24 -5.48 -6.73
CA ILE A 18 -13.69 -5.74 -6.63
C ILE A 18 -14.49 -4.46 -6.41
N HIS A 19 -13.88 -3.42 -5.83
CA HIS A 19 -14.55 -2.17 -5.56
C HIS A 19 -14.46 -1.25 -6.79
N PRO A 20 -15.59 -0.83 -7.41
CA PRO A 20 -15.59 -0.20 -8.74
C PRO A 20 -14.87 1.16 -8.79
N GLN A 21 -14.69 1.81 -7.64
CA GLN A 21 -13.98 3.10 -7.54
C GLN A 21 -12.47 2.95 -7.36
N VAL A 22 -11.97 1.71 -7.20
CA VAL A 22 -10.54 1.44 -7.06
C VAL A 22 -9.90 1.35 -8.44
N ARG A 23 -8.74 1.99 -8.60
CA ARG A 23 -7.93 1.94 -9.82
C ARG A 23 -6.50 1.57 -9.49
N GLU A 24 -5.95 0.59 -10.19
CA GLU A 24 -4.51 0.32 -10.19
C GLU A 24 -3.80 1.38 -11.03
N VAL A 25 -2.75 1.97 -10.45
CA VAL A 25 -1.84 2.93 -11.07
C VAL A 25 -0.41 2.59 -10.63
N LYS A 26 0.57 3.37 -11.08
CA LYS A 26 1.95 3.26 -10.59
C LYS A 26 2.33 4.48 -9.74
N MET A 27 2.99 4.23 -8.61
CA MET A 27 3.60 5.24 -7.74
C MET A 27 5.08 4.88 -7.57
N PHE A 28 5.99 5.78 -7.96
CA PHE A 28 7.44 5.51 -7.98
C PHE A 28 7.85 4.23 -8.74
N GLY A 29 7.05 3.83 -9.74
CA GLY A 29 7.25 2.60 -10.51
C GLY A 29 6.63 1.34 -9.88
N TYR A 30 6.13 1.40 -8.65
CA TYR A 30 5.46 0.31 -7.96
C TYR A 30 3.95 0.34 -8.18
N PRO A 31 3.25 -0.81 -8.13
CA PRO A 31 1.79 -0.83 -8.17
C PRO A 31 1.17 -0.11 -6.98
N ALA A 32 0.14 0.69 -7.24
CA ALA A 32 -0.60 1.43 -6.23
C ALA A 32 -2.08 1.45 -6.57
N TYR A 33 -2.93 1.51 -5.56
CA TYR A 33 -4.37 1.49 -5.67
C TYR A 33 -4.94 2.80 -5.14
N TYR A 34 -5.78 3.44 -5.94
CA TYR A 34 -6.43 4.70 -5.62
C TYR A 34 -7.93 4.53 -5.58
N VAL A 35 -8.58 5.11 -4.58
CA VAL A 35 -10.03 5.32 -4.55
C VAL A 35 -10.31 6.77 -4.93
N GLY A 36 -10.93 6.99 -6.08
CA GLY A 36 -11.10 8.34 -6.63
C GLY A 36 -9.74 9.02 -6.86
N LYS A 37 -9.46 10.11 -6.13
CA LYS A 37 -8.19 10.89 -6.22
C LYS A 37 -7.21 10.62 -5.07
N LYS A 38 -7.50 9.67 -4.17
CA LYS A 38 -6.68 9.40 -2.98
C LYS A 38 -6.01 8.03 -3.07
N LEU A 39 -4.70 7.98 -2.78
CA LEU A 39 -3.96 6.74 -2.56
C LEU A 39 -4.55 6.05 -1.32
N CYS A 40 -4.88 4.76 -1.44
CA CYS A 40 -5.29 3.94 -0.30
C CYS A 40 -4.24 2.90 0.07
N ILE A 41 -3.74 2.13 -0.91
CA ILE A 41 -2.81 1.01 -0.69
C ILE A 41 -1.77 1.04 -1.80
N CYS A 42 -0.52 0.69 -1.50
CA CYS A 42 0.52 0.47 -2.51
C CYS A 42 1.42 -0.70 -2.14
N LEU A 43 2.06 -1.26 -3.16
CA LEU A 43 3.24 -2.09 -2.94
C LEU A 43 4.46 -1.20 -2.88
N TYR A 44 5.39 -1.54 -2.00
CA TYR A 44 6.70 -0.90 -1.97
C TYR A 44 7.72 -1.93 -1.51
N GLU A 45 8.65 -2.26 -2.40
CA GLU A 45 9.60 -3.36 -2.19
C GLU A 45 8.86 -4.65 -1.76
N GLN A 46 9.22 -5.21 -0.61
CA GLN A 46 8.59 -6.42 -0.07
C GLN A 46 7.36 -6.14 0.80
N GLY A 47 7.05 -4.87 1.07
CA GLY A 47 5.98 -4.45 1.96
C GLY A 47 4.72 -3.94 1.24
N ILE A 48 3.71 -3.65 2.06
CA ILE A 48 2.46 -3.02 1.65
C ILE A 48 2.34 -1.71 2.42
N GLY A 49 2.25 -0.60 1.71
CA GLY A 49 1.94 0.71 2.30
C GLY A 49 0.43 0.91 2.35
N VAL A 50 -0.11 1.24 3.52
CA VAL A 50 -1.54 1.49 3.71
C VAL A 50 -1.74 2.88 4.32
N LYS A 51 -2.66 3.66 3.74
CA LYS A 51 -3.03 4.97 4.29
C LYS A 51 -4.08 4.80 5.38
N VAL A 52 -3.70 5.12 6.61
CA VAL A 52 -4.59 5.10 7.79
C VAL A 52 -4.61 6.48 8.48
N PRO A 53 -5.63 6.76 9.31
CA PRO A 53 -5.61 7.91 10.22
C PRO A 53 -4.41 7.90 11.17
N GLU A 54 -3.99 9.08 11.61
CA GLU A 54 -2.80 9.30 12.47
C GLU A 54 -2.83 8.45 13.74
N ASN A 55 -3.93 8.48 14.48
CA ASN A 55 -4.08 7.69 15.71
C ASN A 55 -3.95 6.17 15.47
N ILE A 56 -4.38 5.68 14.30
CA ILE A 56 -4.23 4.26 13.93
C ILE A 56 -2.77 3.97 13.59
N ALA A 57 -2.10 4.86 12.87
CA ALA A 57 -0.67 4.72 12.56
C ALA A 57 0.17 4.67 13.84
N GLU A 58 -0.06 5.61 14.78
CA GLU A 58 0.62 5.64 16.07
C GLU A 58 0.40 4.34 16.85
N ASN A 59 -0.85 3.86 16.94
CA ASN A 59 -1.15 2.62 17.63
C ASN A 59 -0.44 1.42 17.00
N LEU A 60 -0.42 1.32 15.66
CA LEU A 60 0.23 0.21 14.96
C LEU A 60 1.75 0.23 15.14
N LEU A 61 2.37 1.41 15.02
CA LEU A 61 3.82 1.57 15.23
C LEU A 61 4.25 1.20 16.66
N ASN A 62 3.37 1.39 17.64
CA ASN A 62 3.65 1.06 19.04
C ASN A 62 3.32 -0.39 19.40
N SER A 63 2.51 -1.10 18.61
CA SER A 63 1.98 -2.43 18.98
C SER A 63 2.44 -3.58 18.07
N ASP A 64 2.87 -3.30 16.84
CA ASP A 64 3.29 -4.31 15.87
C ASP A 64 4.69 -4.00 15.34
N SER A 65 5.66 -4.85 15.69
CA SER A 65 7.05 -4.72 15.26
C SER A 65 7.27 -4.88 13.75
N ASN A 66 6.26 -5.36 13.01
CA ASN A 66 6.30 -5.49 11.56
C ASN A 66 5.82 -4.22 10.84
N VAL A 67 5.28 -3.24 11.57
CA VAL A 67 4.83 -1.98 11.01
C VAL A 67 5.93 -0.93 11.15
N VAL A 68 6.25 -0.29 10.03
CA VAL A 68 7.21 0.81 9.98
C VAL A 68 6.58 2.02 9.30
N LEU A 69 7.13 3.21 9.55
CA LEU A 69 6.75 4.40 8.82
C LEU A 69 7.07 4.23 7.33
N PHE A 70 6.12 4.64 6.49
CA PHE A 70 6.31 4.60 5.05
C PHE A 70 7.22 5.76 4.60
N GLN A 71 8.48 5.44 4.27
CA GLN A 71 9.51 6.38 3.82
C GLN A 71 9.99 6.01 2.40
N PRO A 72 9.21 6.35 1.35
CA PRO A 72 9.61 6.04 -0.01
C PRO A 72 10.84 6.86 -0.41
N LEU A 73 11.85 6.21 -1.00
CA LEU A 73 13.10 6.80 -1.50
C LEU A 73 14.08 7.32 -0.43
N GLY A 74 13.86 7.00 0.85
CA GLY A 74 14.69 7.44 1.97
C GLY A 74 14.02 8.53 2.80
#